data_AF-A0A1G8LB97-F1
#
_entry.id   AF-A0A1G8LB97-F1
#
_cell.length_a   1.000
_cell.length_b   1.000
_cell.length_c   1.000
_cell.angle_alpha   90.00
_cell.angle_beta   90.00
_cell.angle_gamma   90.00
#
_symmetry.space_group_name_H-M   'P 1'
#
loop_
_entity.id
_entity.type
_entity.pdbx_description
1 polymer ?
#
loop_
_entity_poly.entity_id
_entity_poly.type
_entity_poly.pdbx_seq_one_letter_code
_entity_poly.pdbx_strand_id
1 'polypeptide(L)'
;MLKRILLLSAALILTGCASGSQPMPMPILTPPAADMEPCGPLPPPASGMIGDLLTNHIAVAKAYHQCKDRHRGLIDWLEATGNAVRVR
;
A
#
# COMPACT_ATOMS: atom_id res chain seq x y z
N MET A 1 27.64 25.80 46.62
CA MET A 1 26.45 26.11 45.79
C MET A 1 26.53 25.49 44.39
N LEU A 2 27.69 25.54 43.71
CA LEU A 2 27.92 24.95 42.39
C LEU A 2 27.50 23.46 42.24
N LYS A 3 27.76 22.62 43.26
CA LYS A 3 27.39 21.20 43.27
C LYS A 3 25.88 20.96 43.23
N ARG A 4 25.07 21.85 43.81
CA ARG A 4 23.60 21.75 43.78
C ARG A 4 23.04 22.17 42.42
N ILE A 5 23.66 23.17 41.79
CA ILE A 5 23.30 23.64 40.44
C ILE A 5 23.60 22.56 39.41
N LEU A 6 24.74 21.87 39.53
CA LEU A 6 25.14 20.77 38.63
C LEU A 6 24.19 19.56 38.70
N LEU A 7 23.68 19.24 39.90
CA LEU A 7 22.73 18.14 40.08
C LEU A 7 21.34 18.47 39.49
N LEU A 8 20.91 19.73 39.61
CA LEU A 8 19.64 20.20 39.04
C LEU A 8 19.68 20.17 37.51
N SER A 9 20.76 20.64 36.88
CA SER A 9 20.89 20.60 35.42
C SER A 9 20.91 19.17 34.88
N ALA A 10 21.59 18.24 35.57
CA ALA A 10 21.59 16.83 35.20
C ALA A 10 20.17 16.21 35.26
N ALA A 11 19.38 16.53 36.29
CA ALA A 11 18.00 16.05 36.44
C ALA A 11 17.05 16.62 35.36
N LEU A 12 17.26 17.87 34.95
CA LEU A 12 16.46 18.54 33.91
C LEU A 12 16.72 17.99 32.50
N ILE A 13 17.96 17.57 32.21
CA ILE A 13 18.29 17.00 30.89
C ILE A 13 17.72 15.58 30.73
N LEU A 14 17.68 14.78 31.81
CA LEU A 14 17.11 13.43 31.77
C LEU A 14 15.58 13.41 31.56
N THR A 15 14.87 14.42 32.07
CA THR A 15 13.41 14.52 31.93
C THR A 15 12.98 14.95 30.52
N GLY A 16 13.85 15.62 29.77
CA GLY A 16 13.62 15.96 28.36
C GLY A 16 13.60 14.73 27.44
N CYS A 17 14.47 13.74 27.67
CA CYS A 17 14.52 12.52 26.85
C CYS A 17 13.36 11.55 27.14
N ALA A 18 12.77 11.59 28.34
CA ALA A 18 11.63 10.75 28.70
C ALA A 18 10.28 11.34 28.25
N SER A 19 10.24 12.63 27.89
CA SER A 19 9.02 13.34 27.49
C SER A 19 8.76 13.29 25.97
N GLY A 20 9.43 12.39 25.24
CA GLY A 20 9.11 12.15 23.84
C GLY A 20 7.67 11.68 23.69
N SER A 21 6.92 12.30 22.78
CA SER A 21 5.56 11.87 22.43
C SER A 21 5.58 10.38 22.08
N GLN A 22 4.64 9.60 22.62
CA GLN A 22 4.50 8.21 22.22
C GLN A 22 4.30 8.13 20.71
N PRO A 23 4.89 7.13 20.01
CA PRO A 23 4.59 6.90 18.61
C PRO A 23 3.08 6.80 18.45
N MET A 24 2.48 7.72 17.70
CA MET A 24 1.05 7.62 17.40
C MET A 24 0.82 6.34 16.58
N PRO A 25 -0.20 5.53 16.90
CA PRO A 25 -0.57 4.40 16.07
C PRO A 25 -0.80 4.91 14.63
N MET A 26 -0.02 4.40 13.69
CA MET A 26 -0.23 4.72 12.28
C MET A 26 -1.55 4.08 11.84
N PRO A 27 -2.50 4.84 11.25
CA PRO A 27 -3.70 4.25 10.68
C PRO A 27 -3.30 3.24 9.60
N ILE A 28 -3.71 1.98 9.75
CA ILE A 28 -3.54 0.99 8.69
C ILE A 28 -4.62 1.26 7.65
N LEU A 29 -4.19 1.71 6.48
CA LEU A 29 -5.07 1.94 5.34
C LEU A 29 -5.00 0.67 4.47
N THR A 30 -6.12 -0.04 4.39
CA THR A 30 -6.22 -1.25 3.56
C THR A 30 -6.98 -0.94 2.26
N PRO A 31 -6.44 -1.32 1.10
CA PRO A 31 -7.14 -1.16 -0.17
C PRO A 31 -8.36 -2.09 -0.25
N PRO A 32 -9.29 -1.82 -1.19
CA PRO A 32 -10.39 -2.74 -1.47
C PRO A 32 -9.88 -4.13 -1.85
N ALA A 33 -10.46 -5.18 -1.26
CA ALA A 33 -10.02 -6.56 -1.48
C ALA A 33 -10.06 -6.98 -2.96
N ALA A 34 -11.04 -6.47 -3.72
CA ALA A 34 -11.19 -6.76 -5.14
C ALA A 34 -9.99 -6.32 -5.99
N ASP A 35 -9.31 -5.22 -5.61
CA ASP A 35 -8.16 -4.68 -6.33
C ASP A 35 -6.85 -5.38 -5.96
N MET A 36 -6.83 -6.10 -4.83
CA MET A 36 -5.70 -6.90 -4.36
C MET A 36 -5.69 -8.34 -4.88
N GLU A 37 -6.79 -8.79 -5.49
CA GLU A 37 -6.87 -10.13 -6.03
C GLU A 37 -5.83 -10.34 -7.16
N PRO A 38 -5.02 -11.40 -7.11
CA PRO A 38 -4.00 -11.65 -8.12
C PRO A 38 -4.63 -11.85 -9.50
N CYS A 39 -3.82 -11.61 -10.54
CA CYS A 39 -4.22 -11.96 -11.90
C CYS A 39 -4.20 -13.47 -12.08
N GLY A 40 -5.38 -14.02 -12.41
CA GLY A 40 -5.56 -15.45 -12.60
C GLY A 40 -4.77 -15.98 -13.81
N PRO A 41 -4.62 -17.30 -13.92
CA PRO A 41 -3.96 -17.91 -15.05
C PRO A 41 -4.71 -17.64 -16.35
N LEU A 42 -3.97 -17.53 -17.45
CA LEU A 42 -4.55 -17.39 -18.78
C LEU A 42 -5.06 -18.74 -19.30
N PRO A 43 -6.24 -18.78 -19.95
CA PRO A 43 -6.74 -20.02 -20.52
C PRO A 43 -5.85 -20.46 -21.69
N PRO A 44 -5.51 -21.76 -21.81
CA PRO A 44 -4.87 -22.29 -23.01
C PRO A 44 -5.87 -22.36 -24.18
N PRO A 45 -5.40 -22.39 -25.43
CA PRO A 45 -6.27 -22.65 -26.57
C PRO A 45 -6.80 -24.08 -26.55
N ALA A 46 -8.01 -24.30 -27.06
CA ALA A 46 -8.62 -25.62 -27.14
C ALA A 46 -7.88 -26.55 -28.12
N SER A 47 -7.31 -26.00 -29.19
CA SER A 47 -6.46 -26.70 -30.15
C SER A 47 -5.52 -25.73 -30.88
N GLY A 48 -4.67 -26.26 -31.76
CA GLY A 48 -3.83 -25.47 -32.67
C GLY A 48 -4.54 -24.95 -33.93
N MET A 49 -5.85 -25.18 -34.08
CA MET A 49 -6.60 -24.68 -35.24
C MET A 49 -6.80 -23.17 -35.16
N ILE A 50 -6.74 -22.48 -36.30
CA ILE A 50 -6.77 -21.02 -36.35
C ILE A 50 -8.01 -20.40 -35.67
N GLY A 51 -9.17 -21.05 -35.78
CA GLY A 51 -10.41 -20.60 -35.13
C GLY A 51 -10.34 -20.66 -33.60
N ASP A 52 -9.73 -21.73 -33.07
CA ASP A 52 -9.55 -21.91 -31.62
C ASP A 52 -8.47 -20.95 -31.08
N LEU A 53 -7.42 -20.70 -31.87
CA LEU A 53 -6.38 -19.71 -31.53
C LEU A 53 -6.96 -18.29 -31.49
N LEU A 54 -7.78 -17.91 -32.46
CA LEU A 54 -8.42 -16.59 -32.47
C LEU A 54 -9.36 -16.41 -31.27
N THR A 55 -10.18 -17.42 -30.98
CA THR A 55 -11.10 -17.40 -29.84
C THR A 55 -10.32 -17.30 -28.52
N ASN A 56 -9.24 -18.07 -28.38
CA ASN A 56 -8.34 -17.98 -27.24
C ASN A 56 -7.71 -16.59 -27.10
N HIS A 57 -7.24 -16.00 -28.21
CA HIS A 57 -6.63 -14.67 -28.18
C HIS A 57 -7.60 -13.60 -27.64
N ILE A 58 -8.87 -13.67 -28.05
CA ILE A 58 -9.92 -12.78 -27.54
C ILE A 58 -10.14 -13.01 -26.03
N ALA A 59 -10.20 -14.28 -25.59
CA ALA A 59 -10.39 -14.62 -24.18
C ALA A 59 -9.22 -14.12 -23.31
N VAL A 60 -7.99 -14.33 -23.77
CA VAL A 60 -6.76 -13.86 -23.12
C VAL A 60 -6.75 -12.33 -23.04
N ALA A 61 -7.09 -11.62 -24.12
CA ALA A 61 -7.17 -10.16 -24.10
C ALA A 61 -8.18 -9.67 -23.05
N LYS A 62 -9.37 -10.28 -22.97
CA LYS A 62 -10.36 -9.95 -21.93
C LYS A 62 -9.82 -10.15 -20.51
N ALA A 63 -9.12 -11.26 -20.26
CA ALA A 63 -8.51 -11.54 -18.96
C ALA A 63 -7.46 -10.47 -18.59
N TYR A 64 -6.63 -10.05 -19.55
CA TYR A 64 -5.68 -8.96 -19.34
C TYR A 64 -6.36 -7.62 -19.03
N HIS A 65 -7.45 -7.29 -19.73
CA HIS A 65 -8.20 -6.07 -19.46
C HIS A 65 -8.76 -6.05 -18.03
N GLN A 66 -9.35 -7.16 -17.57
CA GLN A 66 -9.86 -7.27 -16.20
C GLN A 66 -8.74 -7.14 -15.15
N CYS A 67 -7.57 -7.75 -15.41
CA CYS A 67 -6.39 -7.61 -14.55
C CYS A 67 -5.92 -6.14 -14.49
N LYS A 68 -5.85 -5.48 -15.64
CA LYS A 68 -5.47 -4.06 -15.75
C LYS A 68 -6.42 -3.16 -14.95
N ASP A 69 -7.73 -3.40 -15.03
CA ASP A 69 -8.72 -2.56 -14.36
C ASP A 69 -8.59 -2.66 -12.82
N ARG A 70 -8.31 -3.84 -12.27
CA ARG A 70 -8.00 -4.02 -10.83
C ARG A 70 -6.72 -3.30 -10.42
N HIS A 71 -5.65 -3.43 -11.21
CA HIS A 71 -4.40 -2.69 -10.94
C HIS A 71 -4.62 -1.18 -10.96
N ARG A 72 -5.48 -0.69 -11.85
CA ARG A 72 -5.84 0.73 -11.90
C ARG A 72 -6.61 1.15 -10.66
N GLY A 73 -7.58 0.35 -10.20
CA GLY A 73 -8.29 0.58 -8.95
C GLY A 73 -7.34 0.70 -7.74
N LEU A 74 -6.33 -0.17 -7.68
CA LEU A 74 -5.31 -0.10 -6.63
C LEU A 74 -4.47 1.18 -6.70
N ILE A 75 -4.08 1.63 -7.90
CA ILE A 75 -3.33 2.88 -8.10
C ILE A 75 -4.20 4.08 -7.70
N ASP A 76 -5.45 4.13 -8.17
CA ASP A 76 -6.39 5.22 -7.86
C ASP A 76 -6.61 5.32 -6.34
N TRP A 77 -6.71 4.18 -5.65
CA TRP A 77 -6.77 4.13 -4.18
C TRP A 77 -5.49 4.67 -3.52
N LEU A 78 -4.30 4.30 -4.01
CA LEU A 78 -3.02 4.79 -3.49
C LEU A 78 -2.89 6.31 -3.64
N GLU A 79 -3.26 6.85 -4.80
CA GLU A 79 -3.23 8.29 -5.07
C GLU A 79 -4.20 9.05 -4.16
N ALA A 80 -5.44 8.57 -4.04
CA ALA A 80 -6.44 9.16 -3.15
C ALA A 80 -5.97 9.15 -1.69
N THR A 81 -5.40 8.03 -1.24
CA THR A 81 -4.92 7.85 0.13
C THR A 81 -3.68 8.70 0.41
N GLY A 82 -2.73 8.75 -0.52
CA GLY A 82 -1.54 9.60 -0.43
C GLY A 82 -1.90 11.09 -0.35
N ASN A 83 -2.88 11.54 -1.14
CA ASN A 83 -3.40 12.90 -1.08
C ASN A 83 -4.09 13.19 0.27
N ALA A 84 -4.89 12.26 0.80
CA ALA A 84 -5.56 12.42 2.09
C ALA A 84 -4.59 12.49 3.27
N VAL A 85 -3.47 11.75 3.21
CA VAL A 85 -2.42 11.80 4.23
C VAL A 85 -1.60 13.09 4.13
N ARG A 86 -1.30 13.57 2.92
CA ARG A 86 -0.47 14.77 2.70
C ARG A 86 -1.15 16.08 3.10
N VAL A 87 -2.48 16.14 3.05
CA VAL A 87 -3.27 17.34 3.40
C VAL A 87 -3.54 17.44 4.92
N ARG A 88 -3.23 16.38 5.68
CA ARG A 88 -3.41 16.33 7.14
C ARG A 88 -2.10 16.63 7.86
#